data_AF-A0A381W8S1-F1
#
_entry.id   AF-A0A381W8S1-F1
#
_cell.length_a   1.000
_cell.length_b   1.000
_cell.length_c   1.000
_cell.angle_alpha   90.00
_cell.angle_beta   90.00
_cell.angle_gamma   90.00
#
_symmetry.space_group_name_H-M   'P 1'
#
loop_
_entity.id
_entity.type
_entity.pdbx_description
1 polymer ?
#
loop_
_entity_poly.entity_id
_entity_poly.type
_entity_poly.pdbx_seq_one_letter_code
_entity_poly.pdbx_strand_id
1 'polypeptide(L)'
;VESCFKTVVENGAEPLAGPHELVDEHGIVAKATIKTYGDVVHSFICDENYDGVFVPGFREDSETEYSFGFKFIDHIVGNVEKGQMNHWADFYADVFSFTQLVHFTDKDISTKYSALMSKVMQNSNRYIKFPINEPADGLNKSQIQEFLDYYGGPGSQHIALLTDDIVHTCTQMRNAGVEFLEIPDAYYDVLKERVGDIEEDIEILRQLGILVDRAGEGYLLQLFTKPVQDRPTLFYEIIQRKGSDGFGQGNFQALFDSIEHEQGLRGNL
;
A
#
# COMPACT_ATOMS: atom_id res chain seq x y z
N VAL A 1 18.59 4.40 -16.80
CA VAL A 1 17.45 5.35 -16.87
C VAL A 1 17.00 5.62 -18.31
N GLU A 2 17.88 6.09 -19.20
CA GLU A 2 17.50 6.47 -20.57
C GLU A 2 16.79 5.34 -21.34
N SER A 3 17.35 4.13 -21.33
CA SER A 3 16.71 2.97 -21.97
C SER A 3 15.32 2.69 -21.39
N CYS A 4 15.17 2.67 -20.07
CA CYS A 4 13.89 2.42 -19.41
C CYS A 4 12.86 3.50 -19.80
N PHE A 5 13.24 4.78 -19.71
CA PHE A 5 12.37 5.90 -20.05
C PHE A 5 11.91 5.85 -21.50
N LYS A 6 12.84 5.59 -22.43
CA LYS A 6 12.50 5.45 -23.85
C LYS A 6 11.50 4.32 -24.06
N THR A 7 11.75 3.14 -23.47
CA THR A 7 10.84 1.99 -23.60
C THR A 7 9.44 2.28 -23.06
N VAL A 8 9.32 2.86 -21.86
CA VAL A 8 7.99 3.14 -21.29
C VAL A 8 7.22 4.19 -22.11
N VAL A 9 7.90 5.19 -22.67
CA VAL A 9 7.28 6.20 -23.53
C VAL A 9 6.86 5.60 -24.88
N GLU A 10 7.69 4.73 -25.48
CA GLU A 10 7.33 3.97 -26.69
C GLU A 10 6.11 3.06 -26.46
N ASN A 11 5.96 2.53 -25.23
CA ASN A 11 4.82 1.73 -24.81
C ASN A 11 3.58 2.57 -24.39
N GLY A 12 3.63 3.90 -24.52
CA GLY A 12 2.47 4.77 -24.32
C GLY A 12 2.42 5.54 -23.00
N ALA A 13 3.48 5.53 -22.18
CA ALA A 13 3.57 6.40 -21.02
C ALA A 13 3.63 7.88 -21.42
N GLU A 14 2.93 8.75 -20.68
CA GLU A 14 3.07 10.19 -20.84
C GLU A 14 4.34 10.69 -20.12
N PRO A 15 5.32 11.27 -20.83
CA PRO A 15 6.52 11.81 -20.22
C PRO A 15 6.22 13.10 -19.45
N LEU A 16 6.77 13.22 -18.24
CA LEU A 16 6.77 14.47 -17.47
C LEU A 16 8.12 15.17 -17.55
N ALA A 17 9.21 14.42 -17.40
CA ALA A 17 10.58 14.92 -17.55
C ALA A 17 11.46 13.84 -18.19
N GLY A 18 12.13 14.20 -19.28
CA GLY A 18 13.08 13.32 -19.96
C GLY A 18 14.31 12.99 -19.09
N PRO A 19 15.16 12.03 -19.52
CA PRO A 19 16.38 11.68 -18.82
C PRO A 19 17.29 12.91 -18.66
N HIS A 20 17.68 13.18 -17.42
CA HIS A 20 18.59 14.24 -17.05
C HIS A 20 19.45 13.80 -15.87
N GLU A 21 20.55 14.52 -15.67
CA GLU A 21 21.51 14.27 -14.59
C GLU A 21 21.31 15.30 -13.47
N LEU A 22 21.33 14.80 -12.24
CA LEU A 22 21.55 15.60 -11.03
C LEU A 22 23.02 15.40 -10.66
N VAL A 23 23.72 16.47 -10.30
CA VAL A 23 25.17 16.46 -10.04
C VAL A 23 25.50 17.32 -8.84
N ASP A 24 26.36 16.81 -7.96
CA ASP A 24 27.06 17.59 -6.93
C ASP A 24 28.47 16.99 -6.68
N GLU A 25 29.13 17.37 -5.57
CA GLU A 25 30.46 16.88 -5.20
C GLU A 25 30.55 15.35 -4.97
N HIS A 26 29.43 14.66 -4.78
CA HIS A 26 29.33 13.23 -4.49
C HIS A 26 29.06 12.37 -5.74
N GLY A 27 28.95 12.99 -6.91
CA GLY A 27 28.83 12.29 -8.19
C GLY A 27 27.53 12.61 -8.92
N ILE A 28 26.97 11.61 -9.61
CA ILE A 28 25.90 11.80 -10.60
C ILE A 28 24.74 10.82 -10.33
N VAL A 29 23.53 11.36 -10.29
CA VAL A 29 22.27 10.58 -10.31
C VAL A 29 21.52 10.88 -11.60
N ALA A 30 21.23 9.83 -12.39
CA ALA A 30 20.37 9.95 -13.54
C ALA A 30 18.90 9.83 -13.13
N LYS A 31 18.04 10.71 -13.64
CA LYS A 31 16.60 10.74 -13.35
C LYS A 31 15.76 10.93 -14.62
N ALA A 32 14.61 10.26 -14.68
CA ALA A 32 13.55 10.57 -15.63
C ALA A 32 12.19 10.34 -14.97
N THR A 33 11.13 10.99 -15.44
CA THR A 33 9.81 10.95 -14.78
C THR A 33 8.68 10.83 -15.80
N ILE A 34 7.74 9.92 -15.54
CA ILE A 34 6.48 9.76 -16.29
C ILE A 34 5.28 9.96 -15.37
N LYS A 35 4.12 10.24 -15.95
CA LYS A 35 2.84 10.31 -15.23
C LYS A 35 2.21 8.93 -15.04
N THR A 36 1.37 8.79 -14.03
CA THR A 36 0.41 7.68 -13.87
C THR A 36 -0.95 8.25 -13.44
N TYR A 37 -1.77 7.50 -12.71
CA TYR A 37 -3.10 7.93 -12.26
C TYR A 37 -3.08 9.22 -11.44
N GLY A 38 -4.07 10.08 -11.70
CA GLY A 38 -4.20 11.38 -11.04
C GLY A 38 -2.95 12.24 -11.26
N ASP A 39 -2.43 12.81 -10.18
CA ASP A 39 -1.20 13.61 -10.18
C ASP A 39 0.03 12.81 -9.73
N VAL A 40 -0.09 11.48 -9.58
CA VAL A 40 1.02 10.61 -9.17
C VAL A 40 1.99 10.43 -10.33
N VAL A 41 3.28 10.35 -10.02
CA VAL A 41 4.36 10.19 -10.99
C VAL A 41 5.29 9.04 -10.61
N HIS A 42 5.87 8.39 -11.61
CA HIS A 42 6.95 7.42 -11.42
C HIS A 42 8.26 8.05 -11.87
N SER A 43 9.24 8.12 -10.95
CA SER A 43 10.60 8.57 -11.26
C SER A 43 11.55 7.37 -11.34
N PHE A 44 12.24 7.24 -12.46
CA PHE A 44 13.34 6.29 -12.62
C PHE A 44 14.61 6.93 -12.09
N ILE A 45 15.27 6.27 -11.13
CA ILE A 45 16.50 6.74 -10.50
C ILE A 45 17.61 5.72 -10.77
N CYS A 46 18.81 6.20 -11.08
CA CYS A 46 20.04 5.42 -11.16
C CYS A 46 21.15 6.23 -10.51
N ASP A 47 21.64 5.71 -9.40
CA ASP A 47 22.58 6.33 -8.45
C ASP A 47 23.90 5.54 -8.36
N GLU A 48 24.17 4.62 -9.29
CA GLU A 48 25.38 3.77 -9.30
C GLU A 48 26.70 4.56 -9.28
N ASN A 49 26.68 5.84 -9.69
CA ASN A 49 27.85 6.74 -9.70
C ASN A 49 27.72 7.88 -8.68
N TYR A 50 26.99 7.66 -7.58
CA TYR A 50 26.75 8.65 -6.54
C TYR A 50 27.06 8.06 -5.15
N ASP A 51 27.83 8.77 -4.33
CA ASP A 51 28.23 8.33 -2.98
C ASP A 51 27.69 9.20 -1.83
N GLY A 52 26.79 10.14 -2.16
CA GLY A 52 26.16 11.03 -1.19
C GLY A 52 25.01 10.37 -0.43
N VAL A 53 24.40 11.12 0.49
CA VAL A 53 23.42 10.58 1.46
C VAL A 53 22.09 10.15 0.85
N PHE A 54 21.69 10.72 -0.29
CA PHE A 54 20.42 10.39 -0.96
C PHE A 54 20.48 10.67 -2.47
N VAL A 55 20.28 11.93 -2.88
CA VAL A 55 20.48 12.42 -4.25
C VAL A 55 21.08 13.84 -4.20
N PRO A 56 21.63 14.35 -5.29
CA PRO A 56 22.28 15.65 -5.27
C PRO A 56 21.42 16.79 -4.73
N GLY A 57 22.02 17.62 -3.88
CA GLY A 57 21.36 18.75 -3.20
C GLY A 57 20.73 18.41 -1.84
N PHE A 58 20.83 17.16 -1.38
CA PHE A 58 20.50 16.77 -0.01
C PHE A 58 21.75 16.75 0.87
N ARG A 59 21.57 17.04 2.16
CA ARG A 59 22.63 16.99 3.18
C ARG A 59 22.17 16.13 4.35
N GLU A 60 23.13 15.56 5.07
CA GLU A 60 22.85 14.83 6.31
C GLU A 60 22.14 15.73 7.32
N ASP A 61 21.12 15.17 7.97
CA ASP A 61 20.46 15.79 9.12
C ASP A 61 20.80 14.97 10.37
N SER A 62 21.33 15.64 11.39
CA SER A 62 21.91 15.01 12.57
C SER A 62 20.89 14.68 13.67
N GLU A 63 19.58 14.78 13.39
CA GLU A 63 18.56 14.42 14.35
C GLU A 63 18.48 12.90 14.58
N THR A 64 18.11 12.53 15.80
CA THR A 64 18.08 11.15 16.31
C THR A 64 17.39 10.16 15.38
N GLU A 65 18.06 9.04 15.09
CA GLU A 65 17.46 7.89 14.42
C GLU A 65 16.38 7.25 15.30
N TYR A 66 15.11 7.59 15.04
CA TYR A 66 13.99 6.79 15.53
C TYR A 66 13.69 5.71 14.52
N SER A 67 13.94 4.45 14.89
CA SER A 67 13.56 3.31 14.09
C SER A 67 12.53 2.46 14.83
N PHE A 68 11.43 2.17 14.16
CA PHE A 68 10.44 1.19 14.61
C PHE A 68 10.70 -0.21 14.04
N GLY A 69 11.83 -0.42 13.33
CA GLY A 69 12.21 -1.72 12.79
C GLY A 69 11.75 -2.02 11.36
N PHE A 70 11.22 -1.02 10.64
CA PHE A 70 10.86 -1.17 9.23
C PHE A 70 12.05 -1.55 8.35
N LYS A 71 11.78 -2.33 7.30
CA LYS A 71 12.78 -2.79 6.34
C LYS A 71 12.62 -2.10 4.99
N PHE A 72 11.48 -2.31 4.35
CA PHE A 72 11.21 -1.86 2.98
C PHE A 72 9.72 -1.57 2.81
N ILE A 73 9.38 -0.85 1.74
CA ILE A 73 7.98 -0.76 1.28
C ILE A 73 7.60 -2.10 0.65
N ASP A 74 6.59 -2.79 1.17
CA ASP A 74 6.09 -4.04 0.61
C ASP A 74 5.22 -3.81 -0.62
N HIS A 75 4.32 -2.82 -0.57
CA HIS A 75 3.44 -2.43 -1.66
C HIS A 75 2.85 -1.02 -1.46
N ILE A 76 2.34 -0.44 -2.55
CA ILE A 76 1.65 0.87 -2.53
C ILE A 76 0.31 0.70 -3.26
N VAL A 77 -0.77 1.12 -2.63
CA VAL A 77 -2.12 0.96 -3.17
C VAL A 77 -2.63 2.26 -3.77
N GLY A 78 -3.10 2.19 -5.01
CA GLY A 78 -3.72 3.31 -5.71
C GLY A 78 -5.24 3.18 -5.78
N ASN A 79 -5.96 4.24 -5.45
CA ASN A 79 -7.40 4.34 -5.67
C ASN A 79 -7.65 5.13 -6.95
N VAL A 80 -8.52 4.60 -7.83
CA VAL A 80 -8.90 5.22 -9.11
C VAL A 80 -10.42 5.28 -9.25
N GLU A 81 -10.91 6.05 -10.21
CA GLU A 81 -12.35 6.22 -10.40
C GLU A 81 -13.03 4.92 -10.87
N LYS A 82 -14.35 4.87 -10.66
CA LYS A 82 -15.18 3.72 -11.09
C LYS A 82 -15.02 3.46 -12.58
N GLY A 83 -14.66 2.23 -12.93
CA GLY A 83 -14.43 1.78 -14.30
C GLY A 83 -13.03 2.07 -14.84
N GLN A 84 -12.13 2.65 -14.05
CA GLN A 84 -10.75 2.96 -14.46
C GLN A 84 -9.72 1.92 -13.98
N MET A 85 -10.09 0.96 -13.13
CA MET A 85 -9.14 -0.04 -12.62
C MET A 85 -8.49 -0.84 -13.75
N ASN A 86 -9.28 -1.29 -14.74
CA ASN A 86 -8.74 -2.03 -15.88
C ASN A 86 -7.82 -1.17 -16.74
N HIS A 87 -8.19 0.09 -16.98
CA HIS A 87 -7.34 1.02 -17.72
C HIS A 87 -5.96 1.17 -17.08
N TRP A 88 -5.90 1.34 -15.76
CA TRP A 88 -4.63 1.47 -15.04
C TRP A 88 -3.89 0.14 -14.87
N ALA A 89 -4.59 -0.98 -14.71
CA ALA A 89 -3.96 -2.31 -14.73
C ALA A 89 -3.28 -2.57 -16.08
N ASP A 90 -3.96 -2.27 -17.18
CA ASP A 90 -3.44 -2.38 -18.54
C ASP A 90 -2.28 -1.41 -18.76
N PHE A 91 -2.33 -0.19 -18.23
CA PHE A 91 -1.19 0.73 -18.23
C PHE A 91 0.06 0.08 -17.62
N TYR A 92 -0.01 -0.52 -16.42
CA TYR A 92 1.17 -1.18 -15.84
C TYR A 92 1.61 -2.42 -16.63
N ALA A 93 0.66 -3.16 -17.23
CA ALA A 93 0.98 -4.30 -18.07
C ALA A 93 1.71 -3.88 -19.36
N ASP A 94 1.20 -2.89 -20.08
CA ASP A 94 1.73 -2.46 -21.37
C ASP A 94 2.99 -1.62 -21.21
N VAL A 95 2.96 -0.64 -20.29
CA VAL A 95 4.07 0.31 -20.10
C VAL A 95 5.25 -0.35 -19.42
N PHE A 96 5.02 -1.09 -18.34
CA PHE A 96 6.09 -1.64 -17.50
C PHE A 96 6.29 -3.15 -17.65
N SER A 97 5.48 -3.85 -18.48
CA SER A 97 5.49 -5.31 -18.56
C SER A 97 5.22 -5.98 -17.21
N PHE A 98 4.41 -5.34 -16.37
CA PHE A 98 3.94 -5.96 -15.12
C PHE A 98 2.91 -7.04 -15.43
N THR A 99 2.83 -8.05 -14.57
CA THR A 99 1.83 -9.10 -14.65
C THR A 99 0.77 -8.90 -13.56
N GLN A 100 -0.49 -9.21 -13.88
CA GLN A 100 -1.55 -9.27 -12.87
C GLN A 100 -1.34 -10.50 -11.98
N LEU A 101 -1.13 -10.27 -10.69
CA LEU A 101 -0.89 -11.32 -9.70
C LEU A 101 -2.21 -11.89 -9.15
N VAL A 102 -3.10 -11.00 -8.71
CA VAL A 102 -4.43 -11.35 -8.19
C VAL A 102 -5.46 -10.34 -8.69
N HIS A 103 -6.70 -10.79 -8.86
CA HIS A 103 -7.87 -9.95 -9.07
C HIS A 103 -8.94 -10.30 -8.04
N PHE A 104 -9.43 -9.29 -7.34
CA PHE A 104 -10.53 -9.40 -6.39
C PHE A 104 -11.75 -8.67 -6.96
N THR A 105 -12.89 -9.35 -6.94
CA THR A 105 -14.19 -8.83 -7.36
C THR A 105 -14.99 -8.32 -6.17
N ASP A 106 -16.11 -7.65 -6.45
CA ASP A 106 -17.09 -7.23 -5.45
C ASP A 106 -17.65 -8.40 -4.62
N LYS A 107 -17.69 -9.60 -5.19
CA LYS A 107 -18.07 -10.83 -4.48
C LYS A 107 -17.00 -11.32 -3.50
N ASP A 108 -15.74 -11.00 -3.78
CA ASP A 108 -14.61 -11.38 -2.93
C ASP A 108 -14.40 -10.38 -1.79
N ILE A 109 -14.78 -9.11 -2.01
CA ILE A 109 -14.58 -8.00 -1.09
C ILE A 109 -15.85 -7.14 -1.02
N SER A 110 -16.83 -7.61 -0.24
CA SER A 110 -18.04 -6.86 0.09
C SER A 110 -18.45 -7.06 1.55
N THR A 111 -18.82 -5.97 2.21
CA THR A 111 -19.58 -6.01 3.45
C THR A 111 -21.07 -6.05 3.14
N LYS A 112 -21.91 -6.02 4.19
CA LYS A 112 -23.35 -5.80 4.03
C LYS A 112 -23.65 -4.46 3.33
N TYR A 113 -22.76 -3.47 3.44
CA TYR A 113 -23.03 -2.08 3.10
C TYR A 113 -22.24 -1.58 1.90
N SER A 114 -20.97 -1.95 1.73
CA SER A 114 -20.13 -1.48 0.61
C SER A 114 -19.24 -2.59 0.03
N ALA A 115 -18.66 -2.31 -1.13
CA ALA A 115 -17.75 -3.22 -1.82
C ALA A 115 -16.63 -2.44 -2.53
N LEU A 116 -15.58 -3.15 -2.92
CA LEU A 116 -14.63 -2.66 -3.92
C LEU A 116 -14.14 -3.77 -4.84
N MET A 117 -13.49 -3.37 -5.92
CA MET A 117 -12.74 -4.27 -6.78
C MET A 117 -11.27 -3.88 -6.74
N SER A 118 -10.39 -4.87 -6.85
CA SER A 118 -8.95 -4.65 -6.81
C SER A 118 -8.21 -5.53 -7.81
N LYS A 119 -7.16 -4.99 -8.41
CA LYS A 119 -6.19 -5.73 -9.23
C LYS A 119 -4.78 -5.43 -8.75
N VAL A 120 -4.00 -6.47 -8.51
CA VAL A 120 -2.61 -6.31 -8.09
C VAL A 120 -1.68 -6.50 -9.27
N MET A 121 -0.95 -5.45 -9.62
CA MET A 121 0.08 -5.46 -10.66
C MET A 121 1.46 -5.66 -10.02
N GLN A 122 2.28 -6.54 -10.59
CA GLN A 122 3.58 -6.88 -10.05
C GLN A 122 4.65 -6.92 -11.13
N ASN A 123 5.85 -6.44 -10.81
CA ASN A 123 7.01 -6.54 -11.70
C ASN A 123 7.59 -7.97 -11.75
N SER A 124 8.43 -8.25 -12.75
CA SER A 124 8.94 -9.61 -13.01
C SER A 124 9.74 -10.23 -11.85
N ASN A 125 10.44 -9.43 -11.06
CA ASN A 125 11.21 -9.90 -9.89
C ASN A 125 10.41 -9.90 -8.57
N ARG A 126 9.12 -9.55 -8.63
CA ARG A 126 8.15 -9.56 -7.53
C ARG A 126 8.38 -8.54 -6.42
N TYR A 127 9.35 -7.65 -6.58
CA TYR A 127 9.71 -6.64 -5.58
C TYR A 127 8.74 -5.45 -5.55
N ILE A 128 8.21 -5.06 -6.71
CA ILE A 128 7.27 -3.93 -6.83
C ILE A 128 5.86 -4.48 -7.02
N LYS A 129 4.94 -4.06 -6.16
CA LYS A 129 3.53 -4.46 -6.16
C LYS A 129 2.65 -3.22 -6.05
N PHE A 130 1.70 -3.09 -6.97
CA PHE A 130 0.71 -2.03 -7.01
C PHE A 130 -0.70 -2.60 -7.08
N PRO A 131 -1.37 -2.77 -5.93
CA PRO A 131 -2.83 -2.92 -5.91
C PRO A 131 -3.51 -1.64 -6.43
N ILE A 132 -4.47 -1.81 -7.31
CA ILE A 132 -5.26 -0.73 -7.92
C ILE A 132 -6.71 -1.02 -7.59
N ASN A 133 -7.36 -0.10 -6.89
CA ASN A 133 -8.73 -0.24 -6.40
C ASN A 133 -9.67 0.71 -7.12
N GLU A 134 -10.90 0.28 -7.35
CA GLU A 134 -12.00 1.15 -7.76
C GLU A 134 -13.26 0.92 -6.91
N PRO A 135 -14.16 1.91 -6.82
CA PRO A 135 -15.44 1.74 -6.13
C PRO A 135 -16.30 0.66 -6.79
N ALA A 136 -16.94 -0.19 -5.97
CA ALA A 136 -17.98 -1.11 -6.42
C ALA A 136 -19.35 -0.70 -5.84
N ASP A 137 -20.43 -1.20 -6.47
CA ASP A 137 -21.79 -0.88 -6.04
C ASP A 137 -22.15 -1.60 -4.73
N GLY A 138 -22.77 -0.86 -3.81
CA GLY A 138 -23.20 -1.35 -2.50
C GLY A 138 -24.46 -0.60 -2.01
N LEU A 139 -24.96 -0.94 -0.81
CA LEU A 139 -26.07 -0.21 -0.18
C LEU A 139 -25.67 1.22 0.22
N ASN A 140 -24.39 1.40 0.58
CA ASN A 140 -23.79 2.63 1.07
C ASN A 140 -22.60 3.05 0.19
N LYS A 141 -22.06 4.23 0.44
CA LYS A 141 -20.90 4.74 -0.31
C LYS A 141 -19.67 3.85 -0.07
N SER A 142 -18.99 3.45 -1.14
CA SER A 142 -17.71 2.73 -1.05
C SER A 142 -16.62 3.59 -0.44
N GLN A 143 -15.75 2.99 0.38
CA GLN A 143 -14.59 3.68 0.93
C GLN A 143 -13.64 4.26 -0.12
N ILE A 144 -13.58 3.63 -1.30
CA ILE A 144 -12.79 4.14 -2.41
C ILE A 144 -13.39 5.43 -2.94
N GLN A 145 -14.73 5.55 -2.94
CA GLN A 145 -15.40 6.79 -3.29
C GLN A 145 -15.20 7.87 -2.22
N GLU A 146 -15.21 7.53 -0.91
CA GLU A 146 -14.84 8.50 0.14
C GLU A 146 -13.43 9.05 -0.11
N PHE A 147 -12.45 8.18 -0.37
CA PHE A 147 -11.09 8.62 -0.71
C PHE A 147 -11.09 9.62 -1.88
N LEU A 148 -11.74 9.27 -3.00
CA LEU A 148 -11.75 10.10 -4.20
C LEU A 148 -12.39 11.47 -3.94
N ASP A 149 -13.48 11.52 -3.16
CA ASP A 149 -14.20 12.75 -2.81
C ASP A 149 -13.32 13.71 -1.99
N TYR A 150 -12.56 13.19 -1.01
CA TYR A 150 -11.75 14.01 -0.10
C TYR A 150 -10.32 14.28 -0.62
N TYR A 151 -9.77 13.36 -1.41
CA TYR A 151 -8.47 13.54 -2.08
C TYR A 151 -8.58 14.46 -3.29
N GLY A 152 -9.73 14.43 -3.99
CA GLY A 152 -10.00 15.22 -5.19
C GLY A 152 -9.65 14.51 -6.50
N GLY A 153 -9.58 13.17 -6.50
CA GLY A 153 -9.21 12.36 -7.66
C GLY A 153 -8.39 11.12 -7.28
N PRO A 154 -7.79 10.43 -8.25
CA PRO A 154 -6.97 9.25 -8.01
C PRO A 154 -5.69 9.56 -7.25
N GLY A 155 -5.21 8.59 -6.48
CA GLY A 155 -3.99 8.75 -5.71
C GLY A 155 -3.63 7.53 -4.88
N SER A 156 -2.48 7.60 -4.21
CA SER A 156 -2.04 6.56 -3.29
C SER A 156 -2.88 6.60 -2.01
N GLN A 157 -3.58 5.50 -1.72
CA GLN A 157 -4.38 5.33 -0.52
C GLN A 157 -3.51 4.96 0.68
N HIS A 158 -2.66 3.94 0.51
CA HIS A 158 -1.77 3.51 1.57
C HIS A 158 -0.44 2.97 1.06
N ILE A 159 0.53 2.99 1.97
CA ILE A 159 1.87 2.44 1.79
C ILE A 159 2.06 1.39 2.87
N ALA A 160 2.37 0.16 2.46
CA ALA A 160 2.66 -0.93 3.37
C ALA A 160 4.15 -1.03 3.67
N LEU A 161 4.49 -1.04 4.95
CA LEU A 161 5.84 -1.06 5.48
C LEU A 161 6.13 -2.44 6.08
N LEU A 162 7.10 -3.15 5.50
CA LEU A 162 7.50 -4.47 5.94
C LEU A 162 8.31 -4.39 7.24
N THR A 163 8.01 -5.27 8.19
CA THR A 163 8.78 -5.51 9.41
C THR A 163 8.95 -7.00 9.69
N ASP A 164 10.02 -7.36 10.41
CA ASP A 164 10.29 -8.73 10.87
C ASP A 164 9.70 -8.99 12.27
N ASP A 165 9.24 -7.95 12.98
CA ASP A 165 8.62 -8.04 14.31
C ASP A 165 7.50 -7.00 14.43
N ILE A 166 6.32 -7.36 13.96
CA ILE A 166 5.13 -6.51 13.96
C ILE A 166 4.64 -6.18 15.36
N VAL A 167 4.78 -7.10 16.32
CA VAL A 167 4.40 -6.87 17.72
C VAL A 167 5.24 -5.75 18.31
N HIS A 168 6.57 -5.83 18.16
CA HIS A 168 7.47 -4.77 18.58
C HIS A 168 7.18 -3.45 17.86
N THR A 169 7.08 -3.50 16.52
CA THR A 169 6.89 -2.32 15.67
C THR A 169 5.62 -1.56 16.07
N CYS A 170 4.48 -2.24 16.10
CA CYS A 170 3.19 -1.64 16.43
C CYS A 170 3.15 -1.14 17.88
N THR A 171 3.78 -1.85 18.83
CA THR A 171 3.91 -1.40 20.21
C THR A 171 4.66 -0.07 20.29
N GLN A 172 5.81 0.05 19.61
CA GLN A 172 6.60 1.28 19.63
C GLN A 172 5.91 2.43 18.92
N MET A 173 5.23 2.17 17.80
CA MET A 173 4.44 3.17 17.10
C MET A 173 3.30 3.71 17.99
N ARG A 174 2.58 2.84 18.71
CA ARG A 174 1.55 3.26 19.67
C ARG A 174 2.14 4.10 20.81
N ASN A 175 3.30 3.69 21.36
CA ASN A 175 4.00 4.48 22.38
C ASN A 175 4.44 5.86 21.88
N ALA A 176 4.73 5.98 20.58
CA ALA A 176 5.04 7.24 19.91
C ALA A 176 3.78 8.05 19.52
N GLY A 177 2.58 7.55 19.81
CA GLY A 177 1.31 8.25 19.58
C GLY A 177 0.65 7.97 18.23
N VAL A 178 1.11 6.98 17.48
CA VAL A 178 0.43 6.57 16.24
C VAL A 178 -0.87 5.85 16.57
N GLU A 179 -1.96 6.30 15.97
CA GLU A 179 -3.27 5.67 16.07
C GLU A 179 -3.49 4.62 14.99
N PHE A 180 -4.13 3.52 15.37
CA PHE A 180 -4.48 2.40 14.50
C PHE A 180 -5.99 2.21 14.42
N LEU A 181 -6.44 1.51 13.39
CA LEU A 181 -7.83 1.06 13.31
C LEU A 181 -8.13 0.06 14.44
N GLU A 182 -9.34 0.15 14.99
CA GLU A 182 -9.81 -0.76 16.02
C GLU A 182 -10.43 -2.00 15.37
N ILE A 183 -9.95 -3.18 15.76
CA ILE A 183 -10.47 -4.46 15.27
C ILE A 183 -11.38 -5.08 16.34
N PRO A 184 -12.61 -5.53 16.00
CA PRO A 184 -13.50 -6.16 16.97
C PRO A 184 -12.93 -7.44 17.57
N ASP A 185 -13.08 -7.64 18.89
CA ASP A 185 -12.60 -8.84 19.60
C ASP A 185 -13.09 -10.16 18.99
N ALA A 186 -14.32 -10.16 18.46
CA ALA A 186 -14.94 -11.31 17.81
C ALA A 186 -14.14 -11.85 16.62
N TYR A 187 -13.27 -11.04 15.99
CA TYR A 187 -12.35 -11.49 14.96
C TYR A 187 -11.36 -12.54 15.50
N TYR A 188 -10.87 -12.35 16.71
CA TYR A 188 -9.85 -13.20 17.34
C TYR A 188 -10.43 -14.49 17.89
N ASP A 189 -11.71 -14.48 18.28
CA ASP A 189 -12.40 -15.65 18.84
C ASP A 189 -12.43 -16.83 17.87
N VAL A 190 -12.50 -16.55 16.57
CA VAL A 190 -12.52 -17.56 15.50
C VAL A 190 -11.22 -17.62 14.70
N LEU A 191 -10.21 -16.80 15.07
CA LEU A 191 -8.99 -16.63 14.27
C LEU A 191 -8.25 -17.96 14.08
N LYS A 192 -8.06 -18.70 15.17
CA LYS A 192 -7.33 -19.98 15.14
C LYS A 192 -8.00 -21.01 14.24
N GLU A 193 -9.32 -21.02 14.16
CA GLU A 193 -10.06 -21.93 13.26
C GLU A 193 -9.83 -21.57 11.79
N ARG A 194 -9.65 -20.28 11.48
CA ARG A 194 -9.44 -19.77 10.12
C ARG A 194 -8.01 -19.93 9.64
N VAL A 195 -7.02 -19.57 10.46
CA VAL A 195 -5.61 -19.51 10.05
C VAL A 195 -4.75 -20.64 10.62
N GLY A 196 -5.31 -21.52 11.44
CA GLY A 196 -4.56 -22.61 12.07
C GLY A 196 -3.51 -22.10 13.07
N ASP A 197 -2.44 -22.87 13.23
CA ASP A 197 -1.36 -22.50 14.15
C ASP A 197 -0.47 -21.40 13.56
N ILE A 198 -0.08 -20.45 14.42
CA ILE A 198 0.83 -19.34 14.14
C ILE A 198 1.86 -19.23 15.28
N GLU A 199 2.95 -18.50 15.07
CA GLU A 199 4.03 -18.39 16.07
C GLU A 199 3.70 -17.36 17.16
N GLU A 200 2.92 -16.34 16.82
CA GLU A 200 2.56 -15.24 17.70
C GLU A 200 1.44 -15.60 18.68
N ASP A 201 1.45 -14.96 19.85
CA ASP A 201 0.38 -15.10 20.84
C ASP A 201 -0.86 -14.31 20.39
N ILE A 202 -1.96 -15.03 20.15
CA ILE A 202 -3.24 -14.45 19.71
C ILE A 202 -3.75 -13.39 20.69
N GLU A 203 -3.50 -13.51 21.99
CA GLU A 203 -3.93 -12.49 22.96
C GLU A 203 -3.13 -11.20 22.81
N ILE A 204 -1.84 -11.28 22.47
CA ILE A 204 -1.04 -10.09 22.14
C ILE A 204 -1.54 -9.46 20.83
N LEU A 205 -1.84 -10.29 19.82
CA LEU A 205 -2.39 -9.80 18.55
C LEU A 205 -3.74 -9.11 18.76
N ARG A 206 -4.61 -9.67 19.62
CA ARG A 206 -5.89 -9.08 20.02
C ARG A 206 -5.70 -7.72 20.66
N GLN A 207 -4.81 -7.61 21.64
CA GLN A 207 -4.53 -6.33 22.34
C GLN A 207 -4.02 -5.24 21.38
N LEU A 208 -3.24 -5.62 20.37
CA LEU A 208 -2.67 -4.69 19.39
C LEU A 208 -3.57 -4.47 18.16
N GLY A 209 -4.65 -5.21 18.00
CA GLY A 209 -5.51 -5.16 16.81
C GLY A 209 -4.86 -5.74 15.55
N ILE A 210 -3.80 -6.56 15.67
CA ILE A 210 -3.08 -7.11 14.52
C ILE A 210 -3.92 -8.21 13.87
N LEU A 211 -4.14 -8.09 12.56
CA LEU A 211 -4.85 -9.04 11.73
C LEU A 211 -3.91 -10.14 11.23
N VAL A 212 -4.42 -11.35 11.02
CA VAL A 212 -3.67 -12.49 10.47
C VAL A 212 -4.46 -13.17 9.37
N ASP A 213 -3.81 -13.38 8.23
CA ASP A 213 -4.34 -14.18 7.14
C ASP A 213 -3.36 -15.25 6.69
N ARG A 214 -3.87 -16.36 6.18
CA ARG A 214 -3.07 -17.48 5.68
C ARG A 214 -3.30 -17.66 4.19
N ALA A 215 -2.24 -17.54 3.42
CA ALA A 215 -2.26 -17.74 1.97
C ALA A 215 -1.00 -18.48 1.51
N GLY A 216 -1.20 -19.52 0.70
CA GLY A 216 -0.12 -20.42 0.28
C GLY A 216 0.40 -21.28 1.43
N GLU A 217 1.72 -21.45 1.50
CA GLU A 217 2.38 -22.23 2.55
C GLU A 217 2.63 -21.44 3.84
N GLY A 218 2.41 -20.13 3.81
CA GLY A 218 2.70 -19.23 4.92
C GLY A 218 1.49 -18.41 5.37
N TYR A 219 1.73 -17.52 6.33
CA TYR A 219 0.75 -16.54 6.79
C TYR A 219 1.37 -15.14 6.78
N LEU A 220 0.54 -14.13 6.96
CA LEU A 220 0.95 -12.74 7.07
C LEU A 220 0.19 -12.07 8.20
N LEU A 221 0.84 -11.08 8.80
CA LEU A 221 0.27 -10.22 9.84
C LEU A 221 0.18 -8.80 9.29
N GLN A 222 -0.91 -8.11 9.58
CA GLN A 222 -1.16 -6.75 9.09
C GLN A 222 -1.81 -5.89 10.18
N LEU A 223 -1.47 -4.61 10.21
CA LEU A 223 -2.18 -3.61 10.99
C LEU A 223 -2.18 -2.28 10.25
N PHE A 224 -3.30 -1.56 10.28
CA PHE A 224 -3.49 -0.31 9.53
C PHE A 224 -3.61 0.86 10.48
N THR A 225 -2.90 1.95 10.17
CA THR A 225 -3.03 3.21 10.90
C THR A 225 -4.38 3.85 10.60
N LYS A 226 -4.83 4.77 11.46
CA LYS A 226 -5.80 5.79 11.01
C LYS A 226 -5.18 6.67 9.90
N PRO A 227 -5.98 7.43 9.14
CA PRO A 227 -5.45 8.43 8.23
C PRO A 227 -4.45 9.36 8.93
N VAL A 228 -3.33 9.65 8.28
CA VAL A 228 -2.27 10.52 8.85
C VAL A 228 -2.55 12.02 8.72
N GLN A 229 -3.76 12.34 8.27
CA GLN A 229 -4.29 13.68 8.10
C GLN A 229 -5.81 13.66 8.31
N ASP A 230 -6.42 14.82 8.57
CA ASP A 230 -7.85 14.91 8.87
C ASP A 230 -8.74 14.39 7.74
N ARG A 231 -8.27 14.49 6.50
CA ARG A 231 -8.97 13.93 5.33
C ARG A 231 -8.80 12.41 5.31
N PRO A 232 -9.88 11.63 5.13
CA PRO A 232 -9.84 10.16 5.11
C PRO A 232 -9.19 9.63 3.82
N THR A 233 -7.86 9.78 3.74
CA THR A 233 -7.11 9.61 2.50
C THR A 233 -5.88 8.75 2.74
N LEU A 234 -4.68 9.33 2.94
CA LEU A 234 -3.45 8.56 3.14
C LEU A 234 -3.41 7.92 4.53
N PHE A 235 -3.14 6.61 4.59
CA PHE A 235 -2.78 5.88 5.81
C PHE A 235 -1.62 4.91 5.53
N TYR A 236 -1.11 4.25 6.57
CA TYR A 236 -0.05 3.26 6.45
C TYR A 236 -0.52 1.88 6.87
N GLU A 237 0.06 0.87 6.24
CA GLU A 237 -0.06 -0.52 6.66
C GLU A 237 1.29 -0.97 7.22
N ILE A 238 1.27 -1.72 8.31
CA ILE A 238 2.42 -2.41 8.86
C ILE A 238 2.20 -3.89 8.56
N ILE A 239 3.13 -4.49 7.84
CA ILE A 239 2.99 -5.87 7.38
C ILE A 239 4.20 -6.70 7.80
N GLN A 240 3.94 -7.94 8.22
CA GLN A 240 4.96 -8.97 8.42
C GLN A 240 4.57 -10.22 7.63
N ARG A 241 5.50 -10.76 6.84
CA ARG A 241 5.28 -11.96 6.03
C ARG A 241 6.00 -13.16 6.64
N LYS A 242 5.25 -14.19 7.00
CA LYS A 242 5.74 -15.51 7.45
C LYS A 242 5.58 -16.53 6.32
N GLY A 243 6.31 -16.30 5.23
CA GLY A 243 6.29 -17.14 4.02
C GLY A 243 5.12 -16.92 3.07
N SER A 244 4.13 -16.06 3.42
CA SER A 244 3.01 -15.77 2.53
C SER A 244 3.34 -14.68 1.50
N ASP A 245 2.96 -14.92 0.25
CA ASP A 245 2.98 -13.97 -0.87
C ASP A 245 1.60 -13.31 -1.12
N GLY A 246 0.60 -13.62 -0.28
CA GLY A 246 -0.76 -13.09 -0.38
C GLY A 246 -0.90 -11.62 0.04
N PHE A 247 -2.14 -11.12 0.00
CA PHE A 247 -2.52 -9.72 0.32
C PHE A 247 -3.55 -9.62 1.45
N GLY A 248 -3.75 -10.68 2.21
CA GLY A 248 -4.69 -10.64 3.33
C GLY A 248 -6.15 -10.68 2.90
N GLN A 249 -6.52 -11.51 1.91
CA GLN A 249 -7.90 -11.59 1.46
C GLN A 249 -8.86 -11.92 2.61
N GLY A 250 -8.46 -12.83 3.50
CA GLY A 250 -9.23 -13.19 4.69
C GLY A 250 -9.30 -12.06 5.74
N ASN A 251 -8.41 -11.08 5.66
CA ASN A 251 -8.41 -9.88 6.52
C ASN A 251 -9.32 -8.78 5.98
N PHE A 252 -9.59 -8.74 4.67
CA PHE A 252 -10.33 -7.63 4.07
C PHE A 252 -11.69 -7.41 4.73
N GLN A 253 -12.45 -8.46 5.04
CA GLN A 253 -13.74 -8.26 5.72
C GLN A 253 -13.59 -7.48 7.04
N ALA A 254 -12.67 -7.90 7.91
CA ALA A 254 -12.47 -7.28 9.22
C ALA A 254 -11.89 -5.85 9.09
N LEU A 255 -10.98 -5.65 8.14
CA LEU A 255 -10.46 -4.34 7.81
C LEU A 255 -11.58 -3.41 7.34
N PHE A 256 -12.46 -3.89 6.47
CA PHE A 256 -13.55 -3.10 5.91
C PHE A 256 -14.57 -2.75 6.96
N ASP A 257 -14.98 -3.70 7.79
CA ASP A 257 -15.92 -3.42 8.88
C ASP A 257 -15.35 -2.32 9.81
N SER A 258 -14.03 -2.31 10.04
CA SER A 258 -13.34 -1.31 10.86
C SER A 258 -13.25 0.05 10.16
N ILE A 259 -12.95 0.10 8.85
CA ILE A 259 -12.93 1.35 8.08
C ILE A 259 -14.35 1.91 7.91
N GLU A 260 -15.36 1.07 7.66
CA GLU A 260 -16.76 1.48 7.57
C GLU A 260 -17.26 2.02 8.90
N HIS A 261 -16.83 1.46 10.02
CA HIS A 261 -17.11 2.02 11.33
C HIS A 261 -16.59 3.45 11.45
N GLU A 262 -15.33 3.68 11.09
CA GLU A 262 -14.71 5.01 11.06
C GLU A 262 -15.42 5.97 10.07
N GLN A 263 -15.89 5.47 8.93
CA GLN A 263 -16.69 6.25 7.98
C GLN A 263 -18.04 6.67 8.55
N GLY A 264 -18.68 5.77 9.28
CA GLY A 264 -19.90 6.05 10.03
C GLY A 264 -19.67 7.16 11.07
N LEU A 265 -18.54 7.12 11.79
CA LEU A 265 -18.16 8.17 12.73
C LEU A 265 -17.93 9.53 12.04
N ARG A 266 -17.44 9.52 10.79
CA ARG A 266 -17.30 10.72 9.95
C ARG A 266 -18.59 11.19 9.28
N GLY A 267 -19.66 10.38 9.30
CA GLY A 267 -20.94 10.67 8.64
C GLY A 267 -20.91 10.52 7.11
N ASN A 268 -19.99 9.70 6.59
CA ASN A 268 -19.78 9.51 5.14
C ASN A 268 -20.27 8.16 4.61
N LEU A 269 -20.83 7.31 5.47
CA LEU A 269 -21.35 5.97 5.14
C LEU A 269 -22.79 6.01 4.63
#